data_AF-A0A2G9UTW1-F1
#
_entry.id   AF-A0A2G9UTW1-F1
#
_cell.length_a   1.000
_cell.length_b   1.000
_cell.length_c   1.000
_cell.angle_alpha   90.00
_cell.angle_beta   90.00
_cell.angle_gamma   90.00
#
_symmetry.space_group_name_H-M   'P 1'
#
loop_
_entity.id
_entity.type
_entity.pdbx_description
1 polymer ?
#
loop_
_entity_poly.entity_id
_entity_poly.type
_entity_poly.pdbx_seq_one_letter_code
_entity_poly.pdbx_strand_id
1 'polypeptide(L)'
;MQKGLWSARERRARGLTFPTGLSGGVDPIIRGFMSTAVKRPHRMTPAITEKMFGSTDLGSLNIQRGRDHGIPSYNTMRKFCGLPKAVNFEDFSDMILDKNLRNGLKRNYNTTDDVDFYVGSMLEDPVVGGLVGTTLSCVIGEQFKRLRDGDRFYYENPGAFTPSQLAEIRKSSLSRSHRVIISVGFARV
;
A
#
# COMPACT_ATOMS: atom_id res chain seq x y z
N MET A 1 -55.16 -6.14 15.04
CA MET A 1 -54.45 -6.06 13.74
C MET A 1 -53.02 -6.58 13.93
N GLN A 2 -52.77 -7.85 13.62
CA GLN A 2 -51.44 -8.45 13.64
C GLN A 2 -50.69 -8.08 12.36
N LYS A 3 -49.58 -7.34 12.48
CA LYS A 3 -48.63 -7.13 11.37
C LYS A 3 -47.75 -8.38 11.27
N GLY A 4 -47.99 -9.22 10.27
CA GLY A 4 -47.20 -10.41 9.99
C GLY A 4 -45.76 -10.08 9.62
N LEU A 5 -44.80 -10.72 10.28
CA LEU A 5 -43.39 -10.72 9.93
C LEU A 5 -43.18 -11.74 8.79
N TRP A 6 -43.06 -11.24 7.56
CA TRP A 6 -42.80 -12.09 6.39
C TRP A 6 -41.37 -12.67 6.42
N SER A 7 -41.24 -13.93 5.99
CA SER A 7 -39.94 -14.59 5.86
C SER A 7 -39.08 -13.94 4.76
N ALA A 8 -37.75 -14.09 4.83
CA ALA A 8 -36.82 -13.51 3.85
C ALA A 8 -37.09 -14.01 2.41
N ARG A 9 -37.65 -15.23 2.27
CA ARG A 9 -37.97 -15.86 0.99
C ARG A 9 -39.17 -15.19 0.31
N GLU A 10 -40.17 -14.77 1.08
CA GLU A 10 -41.38 -14.09 0.59
C GLU A 10 -41.11 -12.65 0.14
N ARG A 11 -40.11 -11.99 0.75
CA ARG A 11 -39.71 -10.62 0.34
C ARG A 11 -39.03 -10.60 -1.03
N ARG A 12 -38.23 -11.63 -1.34
CA ARG A 12 -37.54 -11.77 -2.64
C ARG A 12 -38.53 -11.98 -3.80
N ALA A 13 -39.61 -12.73 -3.57
CA ALA A 13 -40.65 -12.99 -4.58
C ALA A 13 -41.48 -11.73 -4.93
N ARG A 14 -41.51 -10.72 -4.05
CA ARG A 14 -42.28 -9.48 -4.24
C ARG A 14 -41.44 -8.30 -4.77
N GLY A 15 -40.20 -8.54 -5.21
CA GLY A 15 -39.33 -7.47 -5.71
C GLY A 15 -38.98 -6.41 -4.66
N LEU A 16 -39.22 -6.69 -3.37
CA LEU A 16 -38.78 -5.85 -2.27
C LEU A 16 -37.28 -6.03 -2.14
N THR A 17 -36.53 -5.21 -2.87
CA THR A 17 -35.09 -5.05 -2.67
C THR A 17 -34.87 -4.65 -1.22
N PHE A 18 -33.87 -5.26 -0.58
CA PHE A 18 -33.31 -4.66 0.63
C PHE A 18 -32.95 -3.22 0.27
N PRO A 19 -33.22 -2.23 1.13
CA PRO A 19 -32.70 -0.90 0.90
C PRO A 19 -31.19 -1.01 1.01
N THR A 20 -30.53 -1.29 -0.12
CA THR A 20 -29.12 -1.06 -0.29
C THR A 20 -28.99 0.44 -0.06
N GLY A 21 -28.35 0.85 1.03
CA GLY A 21 -27.97 2.25 1.22
C GLY A 21 -27.37 2.78 -0.08
N LEU A 22 -27.60 4.07 -0.36
CA LEU A 22 -27.45 4.88 -1.58
C LEU A 22 -26.36 4.56 -2.64
N SER A 23 -25.49 3.55 -2.46
CA SER A 23 -24.36 3.24 -3.36
C SER A 23 -24.02 1.75 -3.53
N GLY A 24 -24.91 0.80 -3.21
CA GLY A 24 -24.73 -0.60 -3.62
C GLY A 24 -23.67 -1.42 -2.85
N GLY A 25 -23.32 -1.00 -1.63
CA GLY A 25 -22.39 -1.75 -0.75
C GLY A 25 -20.92 -1.70 -1.19
N VAL A 26 -20.12 -2.68 -0.77
CA VAL A 26 -18.67 -2.73 -1.04
C VAL A 26 -18.31 -3.47 -2.34
N ASP A 27 -19.22 -4.26 -2.91
CA ASP A 27 -18.95 -5.07 -4.10
C ASP A 27 -18.49 -4.25 -5.32
N PRO A 28 -19.08 -3.08 -5.63
CA PRO A 28 -18.59 -2.23 -6.73
C PRO A 28 -17.16 -1.73 -6.49
N ILE A 29 -16.81 -1.45 -5.22
CA ILE A 29 -15.47 -0.98 -4.83
C ILE A 29 -14.45 -2.09 -5.02
N ILE A 30 -14.75 -3.31 -4.54
CA ILE A 30 -13.85 -4.47 -4.68
C ILE A 30 -13.66 -4.82 -6.16
N ARG A 31 -14.74 -4.76 -6.95
CA ARG A 31 -14.64 -4.91 -8.41
C ARG A 31 -13.70 -3.87 -9.00
N GLY A 32 -13.85 -2.60 -8.62
CA GLY A 32 -12.96 -1.52 -9.01
C GLY A 32 -11.49 -1.79 -8.67
N PHE A 33 -11.19 -2.30 -7.46
CA PHE A 33 -9.82 -2.66 -7.08
C PHE A 33 -9.22 -3.80 -7.90
N MET A 34 -10.04 -4.77 -8.34
CA MET A 34 -9.56 -5.89 -9.16
C MET A 34 -9.35 -5.49 -10.63
N SER A 35 -10.14 -4.56 -11.15
CA SER A 35 -10.16 -4.23 -12.59
C SER A 35 -9.42 -2.94 -12.95
N THR A 36 -9.05 -2.11 -11.99
CA THR A 36 -8.37 -0.83 -12.25
C THR A 36 -6.87 -0.98 -12.08
N ALA A 37 -6.09 -0.55 -13.09
CA ALA A 37 -4.64 -0.57 -13.01
C ALA A 37 -4.13 0.42 -11.95
N VAL A 38 -3.06 0.03 -11.25
CA VAL A 38 -2.34 0.92 -10.33
C VAL A 38 -1.70 2.07 -11.11
N LYS A 39 -1.66 3.26 -10.51
CA LYS A 39 -0.92 4.40 -11.08
C LYS A 39 0.59 4.11 -11.00
N ARG A 40 1.34 4.65 -11.97
CA ARG A 40 2.80 4.50 -11.98
C ARG A 40 3.43 5.11 -10.72
N PRO A 41 4.55 4.54 -10.23
CA PRO A 41 5.37 5.14 -9.17
C PRO A 41 5.76 6.59 -9.53
N HIS A 42 6.08 7.42 -8.53
CA HIS A 42 6.46 8.85 -8.65
C HIS A 42 5.35 9.87 -8.91
N ARG A 43 4.07 9.47 -9.01
CA ARG A 43 2.99 10.41 -9.31
C ARG A 43 1.88 10.39 -8.26
N MET A 44 1.99 11.33 -7.31
CA MET A 44 0.85 11.70 -6.47
C MET A 44 -0.16 12.50 -7.30
N THR A 45 -1.44 12.31 -7.00
CA THR A 45 -2.53 12.93 -7.76
C THR A 45 -3.00 14.20 -7.06
N PRO A 46 -3.53 15.20 -7.78
CA PRO A 46 -4.13 16.39 -7.17
C PRO A 46 -5.18 16.09 -6.10
N ALA A 47 -5.86 14.94 -6.19
CA ALA A 47 -6.81 14.51 -5.18
C ALA A 47 -6.21 14.37 -3.76
N ILE A 48 -4.91 14.07 -3.66
CA ILE A 48 -4.19 13.93 -2.38
C ILE A 48 -3.17 15.05 -2.13
N THR A 49 -2.73 15.77 -3.15
CA THR A 49 -1.78 16.89 -3.00
C THR A 49 -2.45 18.25 -2.87
N GLU A 50 -3.69 18.42 -3.33
CA GLU A 50 -4.40 19.71 -3.29
C GLU A 50 -5.75 19.61 -2.55
N LYS A 51 -6.39 18.45 -2.60
CA LYS A 51 -7.79 18.28 -2.18
C LYS A 51 -7.99 17.25 -1.07
N MET A 52 -6.91 16.80 -0.43
CA MET A 52 -7.06 15.83 0.66
C MET A 52 -7.87 16.50 1.77
N PHE A 53 -9.03 15.91 2.11
CA PHE A 53 -9.99 16.47 3.07
C PHE A 53 -10.32 17.97 2.86
N GLY A 54 -10.35 18.42 1.61
CA GLY A 54 -10.80 19.77 1.24
C GLY A 54 -9.69 20.78 0.93
N SER A 55 -8.48 20.66 1.51
CA SER A 55 -7.39 21.61 1.25
C SER A 55 -5.99 21.16 1.73
N THR A 56 -5.79 19.87 1.98
CA THR A 56 -4.53 19.36 2.53
C THR A 56 -3.66 18.69 1.46
N ASP A 57 -2.34 18.83 1.60
CA ASP A 57 -1.32 18.16 0.79
C ASP A 57 -0.68 17.00 1.57
N LEU A 58 -0.99 15.77 1.16
CA LEU A 58 -0.43 14.56 1.76
C LEU A 58 1.09 14.46 1.62
N GLY A 59 1.65 14.95 0.49
CA GLY A 59 3.09 14.91 0.25
C GLY A 59 3.82 15.79 1.27
N SER A 60 3.37 17.04 1.40
CA SER A 60 3.88 17.97 2.40
C SER A 60 3.70 17.47 3.83
N LEU A 61 2.56 16.83 4.14
CA LEU A 61 2.34 16.20 5.45
C LEU A 61 3.32 15.06 5.74
N ASN A 62 3.61 14.20 4.76
CA ASN A 62 4.55 13.10 4.96
C ASN A 62 5.97 13.59 5.19
N ILE A 63 6.38 14.66 4.50
CA ILE A 63 7.66 15.34 4.76
C ILE A 63 7.70 15.85 6.20
N GLN A 64 6.70 16.62 6.61
CA GLN A 64 6.65 17.19 7.96
C GLN A 64 6.59 16.11 9.05
N ARG A 65 5.84 15.03 8.83
CA ARG A 65 5.77 13.89 9.75
C ARG A 65 7.12 13.17 9.87
N GLY A 66 7.85 13.03 8.76
CA GLY A 66 9.20 12.48 8.78
C GLY A 66 10.13 13.30 9.66
N ARG A 67 10.06 14.64 9.56
CA ARG A 67 10.84 15.56 10.38
C ARG A 67 10.44 15.53 11.86
N ASP A 68 9.13 15.54 12.14
CA ASP A 68 8.58 15.45 13.49
C ASP A 68 9.02 14.17 14.22
N HIS A 69 9.03 13.04 13.50
CA HIS A 69 9.49 11.77 14.03
C HIS A 69 11.03 11.61 14.04
N GLY A 70 11.79 12.62 13.61
CA GLY A 70 13.25 12.56 13.54
C GLY A 70 13.77 11.46 12.61
N ILE A 71 13.05 11.18 11.52
CA ILE A 71 13.47 10.17 10.54
C ILE A 71 14.80 10.61 9.91
N PRO A 72 15.82 9.73 9.84
CA PRO A 72 17.09 10.07 9.22
C PRO A 72 16.94 10.48 7.77
N SER A 73 17.91 11.25 7.28
CA SER A 73 17.93 11.69 5.88
C SER A 73 18.00 10.52 4.91
N TYR A 74 17.57 10.76 3.67
CA TYR A 74 17.67 9.80 2.58
C TYR A 74 19.10 9.25 2.44
N ASN A 75 20.12 10.12 2.47
CA ASN A 75 21.51 9.70 2.34
C ASN A 75 21.98 8.79 3.50
N THR A 76 21.48 9.03 4.71
CA THR A 76 21.73 8.17 5.86
C THR A 76 21.08 6.80 5.67
N MET A 77 19.83 6.78 5.19
CA MET A 77 19.10 5.53 4.91
C MET A 77 19.72 4.74 3.76
N ARG A 78 20.25 5.41 2.72
CA ARG A 78 21.04 4.79 1.66
C ARG A 78 22.23 4.03 2.23
N LYS A 79 23.01 4.68 3.10
CA LYS A 79 24.16 4.06 3.77
C LYS A 79 23.74 2.87 4.63
N PHE A 80 22.65 2.98 5.38
CA PHE A 80 22.09 1.86 6.15
C PHE A 80 21.79 0.65 5.24
N CYS A 81 21.28 0.90 4.04
CA CYS A 81 21.02 -0.12 3.02
C CYS A 81 22.24 -0.55 2.19
N GLY A 82 23.46 -0.17 2.58
CA GLY A 82 24.70 -0.57 1.92
C GLY A 82 25.03 0.20 0.63
N LEU A 83 24.28 1.27 0.32
CA LEU A 83 24.57 2.14 -0.82
C LEU A 83 25.64 3.17 -0.46
N PRO A 84 26.42 3.66 -1.45
CA PRO A 84 27.38 4.72 -1.22
C PRO A 84 26.70 6.00 -0.75
N LYS A 85 27.36 6.73 0.15
CA LYS A 85 26.90 8.05 0.60
C LYS A 85 27.11 9.06 -0.52
N ALA A 86 26.06 9.75 -0.94
CA ALA A 86 26.14 10.82 -1.93
C ALA A 86 26.77 12.08 -1.33
N VAL A 87 27.79 12.62 -1.99
CA VAL A 87 28.45 13.89 -1.63
C VAL A 87 27.80 15.05 -2.39
N ASN A 88 27.32 14.80 -3.61
CA ASN A 88 26.61 15.77 -4.43
C ASN A 88 25.34 15.16 -5.05
N PHE A 89 24.45 16.00 -5.58
CA PHE A 89 23.16 15.55 -6.11
C PHE A 89 23.28 14.65 -7.35
N GLU A 90 24.39 14.68 -8.11
CA GLU A 90 24.59 13.75 -9.24
C GLU A 90 24.98 12.35 -8.77
N ASP A 91 25.49 12.19 -7.54
CA ASP A 91 25.75 10.88 -6.93
C ASP A 91 24.45 10.12 -6.61
N PHE A 92 23.28 10.75 -6.77
CA PHE A 92 21.99 10.05 -6.76
C PHE A 92 21.68 9.35 -8.10
N SER A 93 22.54 9.47 -9.11
CA SER A 93 22.32 8.91 -10.45
C SER A 93 22.29 7.39 -10.54
N ASP A 94 22.74 6.70 -9.50
CA ASP A 94 22.67 5.25 -9.39
C ASP A 94 21.27 4.72 -9.05
N MET A 95 20.43 5.54 -8.40
CA MET A 95 19.06 5.15 -8.01
C MET A 95 17.98 6.08 -8.58
N ILE A 96 18.29 7.34 -8.88
CA ILE A 96 17.39 8.33 -9.46
C ILE A 96 17.93 8.67 -10.85
N LEU A 97 17.46 7.97 -11.87
CA LEU A 97 18.03 8.03 -13.22
C LEU A 97 17.71 9.36 -13.92
N ASP A 98 16.52 9.92 -13.69
CA ASP A 98 16.10 11.18 -14.28
C ASP A 98 16.85 12.38 -13.68
N LYS A 99 17.70 13.00 -14.52
CA LYS A 99 18.48 14.19 -14.18
C LYS A 99 17.59 15.38 -13.77
N ASN A 100 16.38 15.50 -14.30
CA ASN A 100 15.47 16.59 -13.92
C ASN A 100 15.02 16.46 -12.47
N LEU A 101 14.81 15.24 -11.99
CA LEU A 101 14.47 14.97 -10.58
C LEU A 101 15.67 15.31 -9.69
N ARG A 102 16.89 14.91 -10.06
CA ARG A 102 18.11 15.27 -9.33
C ARG A 102 18.34 16.79 -9.28
N ASN A 103 18.12 17.48 -10.39
CA ASN A 103 18.14 18.94 -10.45
C ASN A 103 17.05 19.58 -9.59
N GLY A 104 15.87 18.94 -9.49
CA GLY A 104 14.81 19.33 -8.59
C GLY A 104 15.23 19.24 -7.13
N LEU A 105 15.89 18.15 -6.72
CA LEU A 105 16.45 18.01 -5.37
C LEU A 105 17.46 19.11 -5.08
N LYS A 106 18.40 19.36 -6.00
CA LYS A 106 19.42 20.42 -5.87
C LYS A 106 18.82 21.82 -5.69
N ARG A 107 17.64 22.10 -6.25
CA ARG A 107 16.96 23.39 -6.08
C ARG A 107 16.24 23.53 -4.73
N ASN A 108 15.81 22.43 -4.13
CA ASN A 108 14.97 22.43 -2.94
C ASN A 108 15.72 22.10 -1.65
N TYR A 109 16.90 21.46 -1.75
CA TYR A 109 17.73 21.07 -0.62
C TYR A 109 19.13 21.67 -0.74
N ASN A 110 19.70 22.11 0.38
CA ASN A 110 21.04 22.71 0.41
C ASN A 110 22.13 21.66 0.20
N THR A 111 22.00 20.50 0.87
CA THR A 111 22.95 19.39 0.78
C THR A 111 22.24 18.06 0.53
N THR A 112 22.98 17.05 0.09
CA THR A 112 22.46 15.68 -0.07
C THR A 112 22.02 15.06 1.25
N ASP A 113 22.60 15.51 2.38
CA ASP A 113 22.27 15.06 3.73
C ASP A 113 20.98 15.68 4.27
N ASP A 114 20.43 16.71 3.62
CA ASP A 114 19.15 17.34 4.01
C ASP A 114 17.93 16.68 3.35
N VAL A 115 18.13 15.85 2.33
CA VAL A 115 17.04 15.25 1.57
C VAL A 115 16.23 14.34 2.48
N ASP A 116 14.94 14.66 2.66
CA ASP A 116 14.02 13.86 3.47
C ASP A 116 13.92 12.43 2.91
N PHE A 117 13.97 11.42 3.79
CA PHE A 117 13.90 10.01 3.37
C PHE A 117 12.67 9.72 2.50
N TYR A 118 11.51 10.25 2.89
CA TYR A 118 10.28 10.12 2.11
C TYR A 118 10.44 10.62 0.67
N VAL A 119 11.05 11.80 0.48
CA VAL A 119 11.22 12.37 -0.86
C VAL A 119 12.21 11.55 -1.68
N GLY A 120 13.41 11.28 -1.14
CA GLY A 120 14.43 10.53 -1.87
C GLY A 120 13.97 9.13 -2.27
N SER A 121 13.37 8.39 -1.32
CA SER A 121 12.85 7.03 -1.56
C SER A 121 11.71 6.99 -2.58
N MET A 122 10.88 8.03 -2.64
CA MET A 122 9.81 8.16 -3.62
C MET A 122 10.28 8.62 -4.99
N LEU A 123 11.56 8.99 -5.17
CA LEU A 123 12.14 9.40 -6.45
C LEU A 123 13.05 8.32 -7.07
N GLU A 124 13.42 7.28 -6.31
CA GLU A 124 14.22 6.16 -6.83
C GLU A 124 13.44 5.33 -7.87
N ASP A 125 14.07 5.06 -9.00
CA ASP A 125 13.49 4.18 -10.01
C ASP A 125 13.23 2.77 -9.43
N PRO A 126 12.08 2.14 -9.75
CA PRO A 126 11.75 0.83 -9.21
C PRO A 126 12.75 -0.25 -9.59
N VAL A 127 13.02 -1.17 -8.66
CA VAL A 127 13.81 -2.38 -8.95
C VAL A 127 13.10 -3.28 -9.96
N VAL A 128 13.85 -4.14 -10.66
CA VAL A 128 13.29 -5.07 -11.64
C VAL A 128 12.25 -5.97 -10.99
N GLY A 129 11.01 -5.93 -11.49
CA GLY A 129 9.88 -6.69 -10.96
C GLY A 129 9.25 -6.08 -9.69
N GLY A 130 9.72 -4.93 -9.22
CA GLY A 130 9.20 -4.21 -8.06
C GLY A 130 8.44 -2.93 -8.41
N LEU A 131 7.87 -2.29 -7.39
CA LEU A 131 7.15 -1.01 -7.49
C LEU A 131 7.85 0.16 -6.80
N VAL A 132 8.91 -0.12 -6.05
CA VAL A 132 9.67 0.84 -5.25
C VAL A 132 11.16 0.67 -5.53
N GLY A 133 11.94 1.72 -5.27
CA GLY A 133 13.39 1.71 -5.43
C GLY A 133 14.13 0.86 -4.40
N THR A 134 15.45 0.78 -4.55
CA THR A 134 16.34 -0.06 -3.76
C THR A 134 16.31 0.29 -2.27
N THR A 135 16.40 1.57 -1.90
CA THR A 135 16.47 1.98 -0.50
C THR A 135 15.15 1.69 0.21
N LEU A 136 14.01 1.99 -0.41
CA LEU A 136 12.70 1.70 0.18
C LEU A 136 12.45 0.18 0.26
N SER A 137 12.85 -0.58 -0.76
CA SER A 137 12.77 -2.04 -0.75
C SER A 137 13.56 -2.65 0.41
N CYS A 138 14.77 -2.16 0.67
CA CYS A 138 15.61 -2.58 1.79
C CYS A 138 14.91 -2.34 3.14
N VAL A 139 14.39 -1.13 3.38
CA VAL A 139 13.73 -0.77 4.64
C VAL A 139 12.45 -1.59 4.85
N ILE A 140 11.62 -1.71 3.82
CA ILE A 140 10.40 -2.53 3.85
C ILE A 140 10.76 -4.00 4.10
N GLY A 141 11.74 -4.54 3.36
CA GLY A 141 12.18 -5.92 3.47
C GLY A 141 12.68 -6.26 4.87
N GLU A 142 13.52 -5.40 5.45
CA GLU A 142 14.02 -5.58 6.82
C GLU A 142 12.89 -5.52 7.85
N GLN A 143 11.93 -4.60 7.70
CA GLN A 143 10.78 -4.51 8.58
C GLN A 143 9.90 -5.77 8.51
N PHE A 144 9.57 -6.25 7.30
CA PHE A 144 8.77 -7.46 7.12
C PHE A 144 9.49 -8.73 7.60
N LYS A 145 10.81 -8.81 7.38
CA LYS A 145 11.63 -9.90 7.90
C LYS A 145 11.59 -9.94 9.43
N ARG A 146 11.80 -8.81 10.11
CA ARG A 146 11.74 -8.73 11.58
C ARG A 146 10.35 -9.07 12.11
N LEU A 147 9.29 -8.62 11.45
CA LEU A 147 7.91 -8.96 11.83
C LEU A 147 7.67 -10.47 11.71
N ARG A 148 8.15 -11.10 10.64
CA ARG A 148 8.04 -12.55 10.44
C ARG A 148 8.86 -13.33 11.47
N ASP A 149 10.16 -13.05 11.53
CA ASP A 149 11.12 -13.83 12.32
C ASP A 149 10.93 -13.61 13.84
N GLY A 150 10.43 -12.44 14.23
CA GLY A 150 10.14 -12.07 15.62
C GLY A 150 8.75 -12.48 16.11
N ASP A 151 7.86 -12.94 15.23
CA ASP A 151 6.52 -13.37 15.61
C ASP A 151 6.53 -14.85 16.02
N ARG A 152 6.39 -15.08 17.33
CA ARG A 152 6.25 -16.44 17.90
C ARG A 152 5.09 -17.21 17.27
N PHE A 153 4.03 -16.53 16.85
CA PHE A 153 2.83 -17.10 16.26
C PHE A 153 2.83 -17.07 14.72
N TYR A 154 3.98 -16.78 14.09
CA TYR A 154 4.08 -16.84 12.64
C TYR A 154 3.63 -18.23 12.14
N TYR A 155 2.73 -18.24 11.15
CA TYR A 155 1.94 -19.43 10.80
C TYR A 155 2.78 -20.61 10.27
N GLU A 156 4.02 -20.39 9.85
CA GLU A 156 4.94 -21.46 9.42
C GLU A 156 5.86 -21.96 10.54
N ASN A 157 5.80 -21.37 11.74
CA ASN A 157 6.63 -21.81 12.86
C ASN A 157 6.23 -23.23 13.32
N PRO A 158 7.21 -24.07 13.72
CA PRO A 158 6.91 -25.38 14.29
C PRO A 158 5.97 -25.26 15.50
N GLY A 159 4.90 -26.05 15.49
CA GLY A 159 3.90 -26.06 16.57
C GLY A 159 2.80 -25.00 16.45
N ALA A 160 2.87 -24.06 15.49
CA ALA A 160 1.77 -23.12 15.24
C ALA A 160 0.55 -23.84 14.62
N PHE A 161 0.81 -24.73 13.65
CA PHE A 161 -0.21 -25.52 12.97
C PHE A 161 0.29 -26.94 12.70
N THR A 162 -0.64 -27.88 12.54
CA THR A 162 -0.30 -29.22 12.02
C THR A 162 0.08 -29.15 10.54
N PRO A 163 0.84 -30.13 10.01
CA PRO A 163 1.18 -30.16 8.59
C PRO A 163 -0.04 -30.13 7.66
N SER A 164 -1.14 -30.77 8.06
CA SER A 164 -2.40 -30.78 7.29
C SER A 164 -3.09 -29.41 7.31
N GLN A 165 -3.12 -28.72 8.45
CA GLN A 165 -3.64 -27.35 8.54
C GLN A 165 -2.81 -26.38 7.70
N LEU A 166 -1.48 -26.47 7.76
CA LEU A 166 -0.60 -25.63 6.95
C LEU A 166 -0.81 -25.86 5.44
N ALA A 167 -1.01 -27.11 5.03
CA ALA A 167 -1.36 -27.44 3.64
C ALA A 167 -2.68 -26.80 3.20
N GLU A 168 -3.68 -26.68 4.08
CA GLU A 168 -4.94 -25.97 3.78
C GLU A 168 -4.77 -24.45 3.73
N ILE A 169 -4.00 -23.87 4.67
CA ILE A 169 -3.73 -22.42 4.70
C ILE A 169 -3.04 -21.98 3.41
N ARG A 170 -2.09 -22.79 2.90
CA ARG A 170 -1.38 -22.51 1.63
C ARG A 170 -2.28 -22.50 0.39
N LYS A 171 -3.51 -23.04 0.47
CA LYS A 171 -4.51 -22.96 -0.60
C LYS A 171 -5.35 -21.68 -0.56
N SER A 172 -5.12 -20.81 0.42
CA SER A 172 -5.84 -19.54 0.54
C SER A 172 -5.40 -18.54 -0.54
N SER A 173 -6.35 -17.73 -0.99
CA SER A 173 -6.08 -16.61 -1.90
C SER A 173 -7.10 -15.50 -1.63
N LEU A 174 -6.72 -14.24 -1.86
CA LEU A 174 -7.64 -13.10 -1.70
C LEU A 174 -8.88 -13.24 -2.60
N SER A 175 -8.71 -13.80 -3.80
CA SER A 175 -9.80 -14.09 -4.74
C SER A 175 -10.79 -15.13 -4.19
N ARG A 176 -10.32 -16.15 -3.45
CA ARG A 176 -11.16 -17.15 -2.80
C ARG A 176 -11.88 -16.55 -1.59
N SER A 177 -11.21 -15.73 -0.79
CA SER A 177 -11.83 -15.03 0.35
C SER A 177 -13.00 -14.14 -0.11
N HIS A 178 -12.85 -13.43 -1.23
CA HIS A 178 -13.94 -12.64 -1.80
C HIS A 178 -15.13 -13.53 -2.23
N ARG A 179 -14.87 -14.69 -2.86
CA ARG A 179 -15.95 -15.63 -3.22
C ARG A 179 -16.71 -16.18 -2.03
N VAL A 180 -16.03 -16.41 -0.90
CA VAL A 180 -16.69 -16.88 0.34
C VAL A 180 -17.59 -15.79 0.93
N ILE A 181 -17.15 -14.52 0.92
CA ILE A 181 -17.98 -13.39 1.36
C ILE A 181 -19.20 -13.21 0.47
N ILE A 182 -19.07 -13.39 -0.85
CA ILE A 182 -20.20 -13.32 -1.79
C ILE A 182 -20.89 -14.68 -2.01
N SER A 183 -20.58 -15.73 -1.24
CA SER A 183 -21.31 -17.01 -1.35
C SER A 183 -22.75 -16.92 -0.82
N VAL A 184 -23.19 -15.72 -0.42
CA VAL A 184 -24.61 -15.36 -0.25
C VAL A 184 -25.25 -14.75 -1.52
N GLY A 185 -24.52 -14.55 -2.63
CA GLY A 185 -25.03 -13.80 -3.78
C GLY A 185 -24.33 -13.86 -5.14
N PHE A 186 -23.25 -14.64 -5.36
CA PHE A 186 -22.62 -14.74 -6.69
C PHE A 186 -22.73 -16.15 -7.28
N ALA A 187 -23.71 -16.34 -8.17
CA ALA A 187 -23.62 -17.36 -9.21
C ALA A 187 -22.80 -16.79 -10.37
N ARG A 188 -21.86 -17.59 -10.89
CA ARG A 188 -21.08 -17.26 -12.09
C ARG A 188 -22.03 -16.95 -13.24
N VAL A 189 -21.83 -15.81 -13.90
CA VAL A 189 -22.14 -15.66 -15.33
C VAL A 189 -20.83 -15.88 -16.08
#